data_AF-A0A2E4QPE7-F1
#
_entry.id   AF-A0A2E4QPE7-F1
#
_cell.length_a   1.000
_cell.length_b   1.000
_cell.length_c   1.000
_cell.angle_alpha   90.00
_cell.angle_beta   90.00
_cell.angle_gamma   90.00
#
_symmetry.space_group_name_H-M   'P 1'
#
loop_
_entity.id
_entity.type
_entity.pdbx_description
1 polymer ?
#
loop_
_entity_poly.entity_id
_entity_poly.type
_entity_poly.pdbx_seq_one_letter_code
_entity_poly.pdbx_strand_id
1 'polypeptide(L)'
;MRPSIITAFIVVSALGACASSPQYREAPHSGAPGYSETRIESQRYNVSYQSRSADTENTRTLALRRAAELTLENGFDTFELVDQSIDRERIRRDSDSWVTNERVVTRDCGLLGCTTNVRNQPTFDSSVDH
;
A
#
# COMPACT_ATOMS: atom_id res chain seq x y z
N MET A 1 34.70 -32.04 25.23
CA MET A 1 33.73 -31.03 24.75
C MET A 1 33.09 -31.58 23.49
N ARG A 2 31.77 -31.85 23.52
CA ARG A 2 31.06 -32.62 22.49
C ARG A 2 30.68 -31.69 21.32
N PRO A 3 31.13 -31.95 20.08
CA PRO A 3 30.87 -31.07 18.93
C PRO A 3 29.39 -31.02 18.51
N SER A 4 28.55 -31.94 19.01
CA SER A 4 27.12 -32.02 18.69
C SER A 4 26.27 -30.83 19.13
N ILE A 5 26.73 -30.01 20.09
CA ILE A 5 25.95 -28.86 20.57
C ILE A 5 26.03 -27.69 19.57
N ILE A 6 27.15 -27.58 18.84
CA ILE A 6 27.39 -26.48 17.90
C ILE A 6 26.52 -26.65 16.63
N THR A 7 26.31 -27.89 16.17
CA THR A 7 25.51 -28.18 14.98
C THR A 7 24.02 -27.93 15.20
N ALA A 8 23.51 -28.11 16.42
CA ALA A 8 22.10 -27.88 16.75
C ALA A 8 21.73 -26.39 16.74
N PHE A 9 22.67 -25.51 17.06
CA PHE A 9 22.42 -24.06 17.15
C PHE A 9 22.25 -23.40 15.76
N ILE A 10 22.89 -23.95 14.73
CA ILE A 10 22.85 -23.41 13.37
C ILE A 10 21.48 -23.64 12.70
N VAL A 11 20.82 -24.78 12.98
CA VAL A 11 19.52 -25.12 12.36
C VAL A 11 18.38 -24.25 12.89
N VAL A 12 18.44 -23.80 14.14
CA VAL A 12 17.39 -22.96 14.75
C VAL A 12 17.37 -21.53 14.20
N SER A 13 18.52 -21.03 13.73
CA SER A 13 18.62 -19.65 13.21
C SER A 13 18.01 -19.47 11.81
N ALA A 14 17.75 -20.57 11.09
CA ALA A 14 17.24 -20.52 9.71
C ALA A 14 15.71 -20.26 9.62
N LEU A 15 14.96 -20.33 10.72
CA LEU A 15 13.49 -20.14 10.70
C LEU A 15 13.02 -18.70 10.93
N GLY A 16 13.92 -17.77 11.29
CA GLY A 16 13.56 -16.38 11.62
C GLY A 16 13.40 -15.43 10.42
N ALA A 17 13.72 -15.87 9.20
CA ALA A 17 13.87 -14.96 8.05
C ALA A 17 12.59 -14.76 7.19
N CYS A 18 11.49 -15.46 7.47
CA CYS A 18 10.31 -15.46 6.59
C CYS A 18 9.15 -14.53 7.01
N ALA A 19 9.32 -13.69 8.04
CA ALA A 19 8.31 -12.71 8.41
C ALA A 19 8.56 -11.36 7.72
N SER A 20 8.16 -11.24 6.45
CA SER A 20 8.15 -9.96 5.73
C SER A 20 6.91 -9.15 6.14
N SER A 21 6.85 -8.73 7.41
CA SER A 21 5.88 -7.69 7.83
C SER A 21 6.37 -6.33 7.34
N PRO A 22 5.48 -5.38 6.99
CA PRO A 22 5.88 -3.99 6.76
C PRO A 22 6.68 -3.51 7.98
N GLN A 23 7.94 -3.16 7.76
CA GLN A 23 8.84 -2.80 8.85
C GLN A 23 8.29 -1.54 9.53
N TYR A 24 7.93 -1.65 10.81
CA TYR A 24 7.64 -0.48 11.61
C TYR A 24 8.91 0.34 11.76
N ARG A 25 8.91 1.51 11.15
CA ARG A 25 10.06 2.40 11.08
C ARG A 25 9.55 3.80 10.83
N GLU A 26 10.34 4.78 11.23
CA GLU A 26 10.17 6.17 10.84
C GLU A 26 10.20 6.33 9.31
N ALA A 27 9.37 7.23 8.78
CA ALA A 27 9.36 7.57 7.38
C ALA A 27 10.65 8.35 7.04
N PRO A 28 11.50 7.85 6.12
CA PRO A 28 12.76 8.52 5.79
C PRO A 28 12.57 9.90 5.12
N HIS A 29 11.42 10.13 4.50
CA HIS A 29 11.01 11.40 3.92
C HIS A 29 9.48 11.46 3.81
N SER A 30 8.94 12.64 3.53
CA SER A 30 7.50 12.81 3.28
C SER A 30 7.00 11.87 2.17
N GLY A 31 5.90 11.17 2.42
CA GLY A 31 5.31 10.19 1.50
C GLY A 31 6.03 8.82 1.44
N ALA A 32 7.15 8.64 2.14
CA ALA A 32 7.77 7.32 2.28
C ALA A 32 6.97 6.43 3.24
N PRO A 33 7.00 5.09 3.08
CA PRO A 33 6.38 4.20 4.03
C PRO A 33 7.08 4.26 5.39
N GLY A 34 6.29 4.42 6.44
CA GLY A 34 6.75 4.59 7.82
C GLY A 34 5.81 5.47 8.64
N TYR A 35 6.13 5.66 9.92
CA TYR A 35 5.46 6.65 10.76
C TYR A 35 6.15 8.01 10.66
N SER A 36 5.40 9.09 10.84
CA SER A 36 5.94 10.42 11.11
C SER A 36 5.05 11.15 12.11
N GLU A 37 5.64 12.06 12.87
CA GLU A 37 4.93 12.84 13.87
C GLU A 37 5.26 14.31 13.77
N THR A 38 4.30 15.14 14.14
CA THR A 38 4.45 16.59 14.16
C THR A 38 3.74 17.16 15.37
N ARG A 39 4.47 17.90 16.20
CA ARG A 39 3.91 18.59 17.35
C ARG A 39 3.19 19.85 16.90
N ILE A 40 1.90 19.95 17.20
CA ILE A 40 1.10 21.14 16.92
C ILE A 40 1.19 22.09 18.13
N GLU A 41 0.93 21.53 19.33
CA GLU A 41 0.95 22.24 20.60
C GLU A 41 1.55 21.34 21.69
N SER A 42 1.64 21.83 22.92
CA SER A 42 2.35 21.13 23.98
C SER A 42 1.85 19.73 24.31
N GLN A 43 0.55 19.48 24.11
CA GLN A 43 -0.12 18.20 24.37
C GLN A 43 -0.90 17.71 23.15
N ARG A 44 -0.57 18.21 21.95
CA ARG A 44 -1.31 17.90 20.72
C ARG A 44 -0.34 17.56 19.60
N TYR A 45 -0.44 16.33 19.14
CA TYR A 45 0.43 15.77 18.12
C TYR A 45 -0.41 15.28 16.93
N ASN A 46 0.08 15.54 15.73
CA ASN A 46 -0.37 14.86 14.53
C ASN A 46 0.54 13.66 14.29
N VAL A 47 -0.05 12.47 14.19
CA VAL A 47 0.67 11.23 13.90
C VAL A 47 0.14 10.67 12.60
N SER A 48 1.05 10.31 11.69
CA SER A 48 0.69 9.71 10.41
C SER A 48 1.50 8.43 10.18
N TYR A 49 0.88 7.48 9.48
CA TYR A 49 1.52 6.24 9.06
C TYR A 49 1.22 5.95 7.60
N GLN A 50 2.26 5.68 6.82
CA GLN A 50 2.19 5.47 5.39
C GLN A 50 2.54 4.02 5.10
N SER A 51 1.65 3.34 4.37
CA SER A 51 1.81 1.94 3.99
C SER A 51 1.57 1.78 2.50
N ARG A 52 2.29 0.84 1.88
CA ARG A 52 2.00 0.37 0.52
C ARG A 52 0.90 -0.69 0.47
N SER A 53 0.51 -1.22 1.63
CA SER A 53 -0.55 -2.22 1.72
C SER A 53 -1.92 -1.57 1.55
N ALA A 54 -2.85 -2.28 0.91
CA ALA A 54 -4.26 -1.90 0.87
C ALA A 54 -4.98 -2.11 2.22
N ASP A 55 -4.30 -2.72 3.19
CA ASP A 55 -4.80 -2.94 4.55
C ASP A 55 -4.77 -1.65 5.38
N THR A 56 -5.93 -1.00 5.43
CA THR A 56 -6.08 0.23 6.21
C THR A 56 -6.26 0.01 7.69
N GLU A 57 -6.77 -1.15 8.11
CA GLU A 57 -6.95 -1.43 9.53
C GLU A 57 -5.59 -1.59 10.21
N ASN A 58 -4.68 -2.33 9.57
CA ASN A 58 -3.31 -2.45 10.05
C ASN A 58 -2.58 -1.08 10.01
N THR A 59 -2.71 -0.33 8.93
CA THR A 59 -2.15 1.03 8.83
C THR A 59 -2.63 1.95 9.97
N ARG A 60 -3.93 1.92 10.28
CA ARG A 60 -4.52 2.67 11.38
C ARG A 60 -3.98 2.21 12.74
N THR A 61 -3.92 0.90 12.95
CA THR A 61 -3.38 0.31 14.18
C THR A 61 -1.93 0.74 14.41
N LEU A 62 -1.12 0.82 13.35
CA LEU A 62 0.26 1.27 13.43
C LEU A 62 0.39 2.77 13.74
N ALA A 63 -0.48 3.61 13.17
CA ALA A 63 -0.56 5.03 13.54
C ALA A 63 -0.94 5.22 15.03
N LEU A 64 -1.94 4.48 15.50
CA LEU A 64 -2.36 4.51 16.91
C LEU A 64 -1.27 4.00 17.85
N ARG A 65 -0.52 2.97 17.44
CA ARG A 65 0.64 2.51 18.21
C ARG A 65 1.67 3.62 18.37
N ARG A 66 1.99 4.37 17.31
CA ARG A 66 2.93 5.49 17.42
C ARG A 66 2.41 6.58 18.35
N ALA A 67 1.10 6.87 18.32
CA ALA A 67 0.49 7.82 19.27
C ALA A 67 0.63 7.35 20.73
N ALA A 68 0.44 6.06 21.00
CA ALA A 68 0.62 5.48 22.33
C ALA A 68 2.09 5.54 22.79
N GLU A 69 3.04 5.24 21.91
CA GLU A 69 4.48 5.36 22.20
C GLU A 69 4.84 6.81 22.55
N LEU A 70 4.37 7.78 21.75
CA LEU A 70 4.61 9.20 22.00
C LEU A 70 4.01 9.68 23.33
N THR A 71 2.88 9.11 23.73
CA THR A 71 2.22 9.37 25.02
C THR A 71 3.11 8.94 26.18
N LEU A 72 3.67 7.73 26.09
CA LEU A 72 4.62 7.20 27.07
C LEU A 72 5.94 7.97 27.08
N GLU A 73 6.46 8.35 25.91
CA GLU A 73 7.69 9.16 25.77
C GLU A 73 7.54 10.55 26.42
N ASN A 74 6.33 11.11 26.41
CA ASN A 74 6.00 12.37 27.07
C ASN A 74 5.61 12.21 28.56
N GLY A 75 5.52 10.99 29.09
CA GLY A 75 5.18 10.72 30.48
C GLY A 75 3.69 10.80 30.83
N PHE A 76 2.81 10.61 29.84
CA PHE A 76 1.37 10.54 30.04
C PHE A 76 0.89 9.08 30.07
N ASP A 77 -0.27 8.83 30.70
CA ASP A 77 -0.85 7.49 30.81
C ASP A 77 -1.87 7.16 29.71
N THR A 78 -2.56 8.19 29.21
CA THR A 78 -3.65 8.05 28.25
C THR A 78 -3.55 9.12 27.18
N PHE A 79 -4.12 8.83 26.00
CA PHE A 79 -4.28 9.79 24.93
C PHE A 79 -5.72 9.80 24.46
N GLU A 80 -6.15 10.95 23.95
CA GLU A 80 -7.45 11.14 23.34
C GLU A 80 -7.29 11.31 21.83
N LEU A 81 -8.16 10.66 21.06
CA LEU A 81 -8.17 10.77 19.61
C LEU A 81 -9.14 11.87 19.18
N VAL A 82 -8.60 13.02 18.79
CA VAL A 82 -9.40 14.20 18.39
C VAL A 82 -9.97 14.04 16.99
N ASP A 83 -9.13 13.61 16.04
CA ASP A 83 -9.51 13.42 14.65
C ASP A 83 -8.73 12.26 14.04
N GLN A 84 -9.32 11.62 13.05
CA GLN A 84 -8.66 10.57 12.27
C GLN A 84 -9.21 10.50 10.85
N SER A 85 -8.29 10.36 9.91
CA SER A 85 -8.62 10.15 8.52
C SER A 85 -7.65 9.13 7.93
N ILE A 86 -8.14 8.29 7.03
CA ILE A 86 -7.30 7.43 6.21
C ILE A 86 -7.53 7.85 4.77
N ASP A 87 -6.49 8.39 4.16
CA ASP A 87 -6.49 8.62 2.73
C ASP A 87 -6.06 7.36 2.00
N ARG A 88 -6.80 7.00 0.96
CA ARG A 88 -6.45 5.92 0.05
C ARG A 88 -6.30 6.55 -1.32
N GLU A 89 -5.06 6.84 -1.68
CA GLU A 89 -4.74 7.14 -3.06
C GLU A 89 -4.93 5.85 -3.87
N ARG A 90 -6.14 5.68 -4.38
CA ARG A 90 -6.32 4.81 -5.52
C ARG A 90 -5.73 5.59 -6.66
N ILE A 91 -4.60 5.12 -7.20
CA ILE A 91 -4.20 5.46 -8.55
C ILE A 91 -5.39 5.07 -9.44
N ARG A 92 -6.34 6.01 -9.60
CA ARG A 92 -7.16 6.07 -10.79
C ARG A 92 -6.10 6.18 -11.84
N ARG A 93 -5.91 5.10 -12.60
CA ARG A 93 -5.16 5.18 -13.85
C ARG A 93 -5.96 6.20 -14.64
N ASP A 94 -5.57 7.45 -14.50
CA ASP A 94 -6.22 8.55 -15.15
C ASP A 94 -6.07 8.21 -16.62
N SER A 95 -7.21 7.96 -17.24
CA SER A 95 -7.29 7.55 -18.62
C SER A 95 -7.18 8.78 -19.52
N ASP A 96 -6.25 9.69 -19.20
CA ASP A 96 -5.58 10.58 -20.15
C ASP A 96 -4.64 9.78 -21.06
N SER A 97 -5.16 8.62 -21.45
CA SER A 97 -4.61 7.76 -22.46
C SER A 97 -5.41 8.09 -23.71
N TRP A 98 -4.80 8.84 -24.62
CA TRP A 98 -5.30 9.03 -25.98
C TRP A 98 -5.60 7.68 -26.68
N VAL A 99 -5.06 6.57 -26.15
CA VAL A 99 -5.46 5.19 -26.50
C VAL A 99 -6.64 4.75 -25.64
N THR A 100 -7.80 4.57 -26.24
CA THR A 100 -8.86 3.75 -25.64
C THR A 100 -8.84 2.35 -26.26
N ASN A 101 -9.41 1.36 -25.58
CA ASN A 101 -9.44 -0.01 -26.08
C ASN A 101 -10.88 -0.37 -26.46
N GLU A 102 -11.18 -0.36 -27.76
CA GLU A 102 -12.53 -0.61 -28.25
C GLU A 102 -12.71 -2.11 -28.58
N ARG A 103 -13.86 -2.66 -28.20
CA ARG A 103 -14.24 -4.02 -28.55
C ARG A 103 -14.91 -4.03 -29.92
N VAL A 104 -14.14 -4.38 -30.95
CA VAL A 104 -14.63 -4.52 -32.32
C VAL A 104 -15.09 -5.97 -32.53
N VAL A 105 -16.37 -6.13 -32.86
CA VAL A 105 -16.99 -7.41 -33.18
C VAL A 105 -17.13 -7.51 -34.69
N THR A 106 -16.27 -8.30 -35.32
CA THR A 106 -16.32 -8.54 -36.77
C THR A 106 -17.02 -9.86 -37.04
N ARG A 107 -17.98 -9.85 -37.97
CA ARG A 107 -18.68 -11.05 -38.42
C ARG A 107 -18.35 -11.30 -39.88
N ASP A 108 -17.59 -12.36 -40.12
CA ASP A 108 -17.21 -12.77 -41.46
C ASP A 108 -18.07 -13.95 -41.89
N CYS A 109 -18.91 -13.73 -42.91
CA CYS A 109 -19.81 -14.74 -43.47
C CYS A 109 -19.32 -15.17 -44.85
N GLY A 110 -19.14 -16.48 -45.03
CA GLY A 110 -18.85 -17.12 -46.32
C GLY A 110 -19.99 -18.00 -46.81
N LEU A 111 -19.75 -18.73 -47.90
CA LEU A 111 -20.76 -19.59 -48.55
C LEU A 111 -21.32 -20.69 -47.62
N LEU A 112 -20.52 -21.13 -46.65
CA LEU A 112 -20.81 -22.29 -45.80
C LEU A 112 -21.16 -21.92 -44.35
N GLY A 113 -21.05 -20.65 -43.96
CA GLY A 113 -21.33 -20.22 -42.58
C GLY A 113 -20.68 -18.90 -42.20
N CYS A 114 -20.94 -18.44 -40.97
CA CYS A 114 -20.38 -17.21 -40.43
C CYS A 114 -19.51 -17.50 -39.20
N THR A 115 -18.39 -16.81 -39.10
CA THR A 115 -17.57 -16.74 -37.88
C THR A 115 -17.67 -15.36 -37.27
N THR A 116 -17.67 -15.29 -35.93
CA THR A 116 -17.64 -14.03 -35.20
C THR A 116 -16.31 -13.94 -34.48
N ASN A 117 -15.57 -12.87 -34.72
CA ASN A 117 -14.29 -12.62 -34.06
C ASN A 117 -14.40 -11.33 -33.23
N VAL A 118 -13.99 -11.41 -31.97
CA VAL A 118 -13.96 -10.26 -31.08
C VAL A 118 -12.51 -9.90 -30.84
N ARG A 119 -12.10 -8.68 -31.23
CA ARG A 119 -10.76 -8.15 -30.98
C ARG A 119 -10.87 -6.86 -30.18
N ASN A 120 -9.96 -6.72 -29.21
CA ASN A 120 -9.69 -5.46 -28.56
C ASN A 120 -8.70 -4.70 -29.43
N GLN A 121 -9.13 -3.58 -30.01
CA GLN A 121 -8.29 -2.75 -30.85
C GLN A 121 -8.04 -1.41 -30.16
N PRO A 122 -6.77 -0.96 -30.04
CA PRO A 122 -6.49 0.38 -29.55
C PRO A 122 -7.00 1.40 -30.56
N THR A 123 -7.85 2.33 -30.11
CA THR A 123 -8.35 3.46 -30.89
C THR A 123 -7.85 4.75 -30.30
N PHE A 124 -7.54 5.71 -31.18
CA PHE A 124 -7.04 7.02 -30.80
C PHE A 124 -8.24 7.97 -30.71
N ASP A 125 -8.54 8.50 -29.53
CA ASP A 125 -9.57 9.53 -29.38
C ASP A 125 -8.94 10.92 -29.54
N SER A 126 -9.25 11.59 -30.65
CA SER A 126 -8.75 12.93 -30.97
C SER A 126 -9.57 14.07 -30.33
N SER A 127 -10.53 13.77 -29.46
CA SER A 127 -11.40 14.79 -28.84
C SER A 127 -10.78 15.50 -27.62
N VAL A 128 -9.56 15.13 -27.20
CA VAL A 128 -8.91 15.65 -25.98
C VAL A 128 -8.18 16.98 -26.20
N ASP A 129 -8.12 17.49 -27.44
CA ASP A 129 -7.51 18.78 -27.78
C ASP A 129 -8.47 19.97 -27.56
N HIS A 130 -8.89 20.32 -26.33
CA HIS A 130 -9.59 21.59 -26.04
C HIS A 130 -9.14 22.23 -24.72
#